data_AF-A0A497PMM8-F1
#
_entry.id   AF-A0A497PMM8-F1
#
_cell.length_a   1.000
_cell.length_b   1.000
_cell.length_c   1.000
_cell.angle_alpha   90.00
_cell.angle_beta   90.00
_cell.angle_gamma   90.00
#
_symmetry.space_group_name_H-M   'P 1'
#
loop_
_entity.id
_entity.type
_entity.pdbx_description
1 polymer ?
#
loop_
_entity_poly.entity_id
_entity_poly.type
_entity_poly.pdbx_seq_one_letter_code
_entity_poly.pdbx_strand_id
1 'polypeptide(L)'
;MALVRYTWNTPKNVARDAKYAIRRNKGKLEVFLLFRTDYGEEWSLSTAEHAQLVQMVNAVKMEATGSPAGAFYINEYRQVIVPAADGSDTYYYAGEYHEDLEFLFEGRTISSRAVGADGQALTPGDTWEGVHPGIPYVLKAGGKDISFKRPIRPNVTREELLSKYTSPVEAAELAARIRSVKGFEGGRFYVNERRHMFAPLNREGGLNYVYVGDLGPSDPWYPKWQPASEAEQES
;
A
#
# COMPACT_ATOMS: atom_id res chain seq x y z
N MET A 1 -6.30 22.60 -8.94
CA MET A 1 -5.05 22.39 -8.18
C MET A 1 -4.04 21.80 -9.15
N ALA A 2 -2.80 22.27 -9.22
CA ALA A 2 -1.82 21.65 -10.11
C ALA A 2 -1.61 20.17 -9.70
N LEU A 3 -1.81 19.24 -10.64
CA LEU A 3 -1.63 17.82 -10.39
C LEU A 3 -0.14 17.49 -10.33
N VAL A 4 0.29 16.92 -9.20
CA VAL A 4 1.66 16.46 -9.03
C VAL A 4 1.75 14.99 -9.37
N ARG A 5 2.42 14.65 -10.48
CA ARG A 5 2.56 13.26 -10.91
C ARG A 5 3.46 12.48 -9.94
N TYR A 6 2.97 11.34 -9.46
CA TYR A 6 3.73 10.40 -8.66
C TYR A 6 4.40 9.34 -9.56
N THR A 7 5.72 9.24 -9.49
CA THR A 7 6.54 8.43 -10.42
C THR A 7 7.38 7.35 -9.74
N TRP A 8 7.09 7.06 -8.47
CA TRP A 8 7.80 6.06 -7.68
C TRP A 8 7.09 4.69 -7.72
N ASN A 9 7.02 3.97 -6.60
CA ASN A 9 6.34 2.68 -6.52
C ASN A 9 4.82 2.83 -6.66
N THR A 10 4.30 2.53 -7.85
CA THR A 10 2.87 2.65 -8.17
C THR A 10 2.20 1.27 -8.04
N PRO A 11 1.15 1.11 -7.20
CA PRO A 11 0.48 -0.18 -7.02
C PRO A 11 -0.30 -0.63 -8.27
N LYS A 12 0.37 -1.37 -9.16
CA LYS A 12 -0.24 -1.94 -10.37
C LYS A 12 -0.65 -3.40 -10.16
N ASN A 13 -1.79 -3.80 -10.72
CA ASN A 13 -2.31 -5.17 -10.68
C ASN A 13 -2.34 -5.74 -9.25
N VAL A 14 -2.83 -4.92 -8.32
CA VAL A 14 -3.08 -5.31 -6.93
C VAL A 14 -4.53 -5.77 -6.77
N ALA A 15 -4.75 -6.63 -5.77
CA ALA A 15 -6.08 -7.14 -5.44
C ALA A 15 -7.02 -5.98 -5.02
N ARG A 16 -8.33 -6.21 -5.10
CA ARG A 16 -9.33 -5.15 -4.83
C ARG A 16 -9.35 -4.71 -3.36
N ASP A 17 -9.00 -5.61 -2.46
CA ASP A 17 -8.86 -5.42 -1.02
C ASP A 17 -7.49 -4.82 -0.62
N ALA A 18 -6.56 -4.69 -1.57
CA ALA A 18 -5.25 -4.08 -1.34
C ALA A 18 -5.25 -2.55 -1.48
N LYS A 19 -6.42 -1.90 -1.39
CA LYS A 19 -6.57 -0.45 -1.56
C LYS A 19 -7.78 0.11 -0.82
N TYR A 20 -7.71 1.40 -0.54
CA TYR A 20 -8.84 2.18 -0.07
C TYR A 20 -9.63 2.77 -1.24
N ALA A 21 -10.85 3.21 -0.97
CA ALA A 21 -11.63 3.97 -1.94
C ALA A 21 -12.46 5.06 -1.27
N ILE A 22 -12.66 6.18 -1.95
CA ILE A 22 -13.75 7.09 -1.62
C ILE A 22 -14.99 6.62 -2.36
N ARG A 23 -16.13 6.50 -1.68
CA ARG A 23 -17.43 6.22 -2.31
C ARG A 23 -18.55 7.01 -1.65
N ARG A 24 -19.71 7.06 -2.32
CA ARG A 24 -20.90 7.71 -1.78
C ARG A 24 -21.69 6.74 -0.90
N ASN A 25 -21.91 7.11 0.34
CA ASN A 25 -22.78 6.43 1.31
C ASN A 25 -23.87 7.38 1.79
N LYS A 26 -25.15 7.03 1.60
CA LYS A 26 -26.29 7.86 2.05
C LYS A 26 -26.14 9.36 1.71
N GLY A 27 -25.64 9.65 0.51
CA GLY A 27 -25.41 11.02 0.02
C GLY A 27 -24.07 11.66 0.37
N LYS A 28 -23.31 11.12 1.35
CA LYS A 28 -22.00 11.63 1.77
C LYS A 28 -20.86 10.85 1.14
N LEU A 29 -19.71 11.49 0.94
CA LEU A 29 -18.49 10.81 0.50
C LEU A 29 -17.69 10.37 1.73
N GLU A 30 -17.38 9.08 1.78
CA GLU A 30 -16.73 8.42 2.92
C GLU A 30 -15.55 7.59 2.42
N VAL A 31 -14.64 7.26 3.34
CA VAL A 31 -13.57 6.28 3.08
C VAL A 31 -14.17 4.89 3.18
N PHE A 32 -13.87 4.05 2.21
CA PHE A 32 -14.33 2.67 2.10
C PHE A 32 -13.16 1.71 2.00
N LEU A 33 -13.41 0.51 2.50
CA LEU A 33 -12.49 -0.60 2.48
C LEU A 33 -13.25 -1.90 2.20
N LEU A 34 -12.70 -2.71 1.30
CA LEU A 34 -13.18 -4.08 1.09
C LEU A 34 -12.49 -4.97 2.10
N PHE A 35 -13.26 -5.54 3.02
CA PHE A 35 -12.80 -6.50 4.01
C PHE A 35 -13.29 -7.90 3.61
N ARG A 36 -12.42 -8.91 3.74
CA ARG A 36 -12.75 -10.30 3.44
C ARG A 36 -12.58 -11.14 4.69
N THR A 37 -13.56 -11.97 4.98
CA THR A 37 -13.49 -12.91 6.11
C THR A 37 -12.88 -14.23 5.66
N ASP A 38 -12.41 -15.03 6.62
CA ASP A 38 -11.87 -16.37 6.36
C ASP A 38 -12.91 -17.34 5.78
N TYR A 39 -14.20 -17.03 5.96
CA TYR A 39 -15.32 -17.79 5.39
C TYR A 39 -15.64 -17.39 3.94
N GLY A 40 -14.86 -16.48 3.35
CA GLY A 40 -15.03 -16.02 1.97
C GLY A 40 -16.09 -14.95 1.78
N GLU A 41 -16.56 -14.31 2.86
CA GLU A 41 -17.51 -13.19 2.74
C GLU A 41 -16.77 -11.90 2.39
N GLU A 42 -17.39 -11.07 1.56
CA GLU A 42 -16.87 -9.74 1.22
C GLU A 42 -17.75 -8.64 1.85
N TRP A 43 -17.14 -7.80 2.67
CA TRP A 43 -17.78 -6.69 3.37
C TRP A 43 -17.24 -5.36 2.87
N SER A 44 -18.14 -4.42 2.56
CA SER A 44 -17.77 -3.04 2.22
C SER A 44 -17.92 -2.16 3.45
N LEU A 45 -16.82 -1.99 4.19
CA LEU A 45 -16.76 -1.14 5.38
C LEU A 45 -16.62 0.32 4.97
N SER A 46 -17.17 1.25 5.75
CA SER A 46 -16.98 2.69 5.55
C SER A 46 -16.80 3.45 6.86
N THR A 47 -16.14 4.61 6.76
CA THR A 47 -15.99 5.57 7.86
C THR A 47 -16.11 7.00 7.34
N ALA A 48 -16.81 7.84 8.11
CA ALA A 48 -17.04 9.25 7.82
C ALA A 48 -16.06 10.19 8.53
N GLU A 49 -15.12 9.66 9.31
CA GLU A 49 -14.27 10.43 10.23
C GLU A 49 -13.13 11.17 9.52
N HIS A 50 -12.86 10.85 8.25
CA HIS A 50 -11.67 11.33 7.54
C HIS A 50 -12.01 12.34 6.44
N ALA A 51 -12.70 13.43 6.81
CA ALA A 51 -13.13 14.46 5.86
C ALA A 51 -11.97 15.10 5.09
N GLN A 52 -10.81 15.30 5.74
CA GLN A 52 -9.61 15.83 5.09
C GLN A 52 -9.09 14.88 3.99
N LEU A 53 -9.01 13.58 4.27
CA LEU A 53 -8.57 12.59 3.30
C LEU A 53 -9.53 12.52 2.10
N VAL A 54 -10.84 12.56 2.36
CA VAL A 54 -11.87 12.64 1.31
C VAL A 54 -11.63 13.86 0.40
N GLN A 55 -11.35 15.03 0.98
CA GLN A 55 -11.05 16.24 0.22
C GLN A 55 -9.77 16.12 -0.62
N MET A 56 -8.68 15.60 -0.04
CA MET A 56 -7.40 15.40 -0.74
C MET A 56 -7.57 14.52 -1.99
N VAL A 57 -8.22 13.36 -1.84
CA VAL A 57 -8.45 12.44 -2.96
C VAL A 57 -9.38 13.06 -4.00
N ASN A 58 -10.46 13.72 -3.56
CA ASN A 58 -11.41 14.35 -4.49
C ASN A 58 -10.79 15.52 -5.25
N ALA A 59 -9.90 16.31 -4.64
CA ALA A 59 -9.22 17.40 -5.32
C ALA A 59 -8.44 16.88 -6.55
N VAL A 60 -7.72 15.76 -6.37
CA VAL A 60 -7.05 15.10 -7.49
C VAL A 60 -8.04 14.54 -8.50
N LYS A 61 -9.09 13.86 -8.05
CA LYS A 61 -10.06 13.19 -8.93
C LYS A 61 -10.87 14.16 -9.79
N MET A 62 -11.33 15.26 -9.19
CA MET A 62 -12.04 16.33 -9.90
C MET A 62 -11.16 16.97 -10.97
N GLU A 63 -9.89 17.22 -10.66
CA GLU A 63 -8.95 17.81 -11.61
C GLU A 63 -8.57 16.83 -12.74
N ALA A 64 -8.31 15.57 -12.41
CA ALA A 64 -7.87 14.57 -13.39
C ALA A 64 -9.00 14.06 -14.30
N THR A 65 -10.23 13.96 -13.79
CA THR A 65 -11.34 13.26 -14.48
C THR A 65 -12.67 13.98 -14.47
N GLY A 66 -12.78 15.14 -13.80
CA GLY A 66 -14.05 15.86 -13.63
C GLY A 66 -15.06 15.18 -12.70
N SER A 67 -14.73 14.01 -12.13
CA SER A 67 -15.62 13.22 -11.29
C SER A 67 -15.00 12.96 -9.92
N PRO A 68 -15.77 13.03 -8.82
CA PRO A 68 -15.25 12.73 -7.49
C PRO A 68 -15.16 11.22 -7.26
N ALA A 69 -14.59 10.85 -6.11
CA ALA A 69 -14.51 9.48 -5.62
C ALA A 69 -13.56 8.56 -6.41
N GLY A 70 -13.33 7.36 -5.88
CA GLY A 70 -12.47 6.35 -6.50
C GLY A 70 -11.36 5.84 -5.57
N ALA A 71 -10.54 4.95 -6.11
CA ALA A 71 -9.47 4.29 -5.35
C ALA A 71 -8.33 5.26 -4.99
N PHE A 72 -7.65 4.97 -3.89
CA PHE A 72 -6.40 5.59 -3.50
C PHE A 72 -5.58 4.62 -2.63
N TYR A 73 -4.32 4.98 -2.41
CA TYR A 73 -3.36 4.22 -1.59
C TYR A 73 -2.69 5.17 -0.61
N ILE A 74 -2.25 4.63 0.51
CA ILE A 74 -1.35 5.32 1.45
C ILE A 74 -0.11 4.46 1.57
N ASN A 75 1.05 5.04 1.31
CA ASN A 75 2.32 4.32 1.41
C ASN A 75 2.91 4.39 2.82
N GLU A 76 4.02 3.69 3.04
CA GLU A 76 4.75 3.60 4.30
C GLU A 76 5.30 4.95 4.82
N TYR A 77 5.28 6.00 3.99
CA TYR A 77 5.62 7.38 4.35
C TYR A 77 4.40 8.28 4.54
N ARG A 78 3.21 7.69 4.67
CA ARG A 78 1.93 8.40 4.81
C ARG A 78 1.56 9.24 3.58
N GLN A 79 2.16 8.99 2.41
CA GLN A 79 1.81 9.70 1.18
C GLN A 79 0.55 9.11 0.56
N VAL A 80 -0.42 9.97 0.25
CA VAL A 80 -1.65 9.61 -0.43
C VAL A 80 -1.42 9.62 -1.93
N ILE A 81 -1.60 8.44 -2.55
CA ILE A 81 -1.35 8.21 -3.97
C ILE A 81 -2.67 7.86 -4.66
N VAL A 82 -3.03 8.61 -5.68
CA VAL A 82 -4.33 8.53 -6.34
C VAL A 82 -4.13 8.15 -7.82
N PRO A 83 -4.63 6.99 -8.30
CA PRO A 83 -4.65 6.69 -9.72
C PRO A 83 -5.58 7.67 -10.47
N ALA A 84 -5.21 8.09 -11.67
CA ALA A 84 -6.06 8.94 -12.52
C ALA A 84 -7.42 8.26 -12.79
N ALA A 85 -7.39 6.98 -13.18
CA ALA A 85 -8.57 6.18 -13.57
C ALA A 85 -9.28 6.67 -14.85
N ASP A 86 -8.52 7.33 -15.74
CA ASP A 86 -8.90 7.77 -17.08
C ASP A 86 -8.47 6.77 -18.19
N GLY A 87 -8.09 5.55 -17.80
CA GLY A 87 -7.49 4.55 -18.68
C GLY A 87 -5.97 4.71 -18.85
N SER A 88 -5.37 5.78 -18.31
CA SER A 88 -3.91 5.92 -18.24
C SER A 88 -3.32 5.17 -17.04
N ASP A 89 -2.01 4.93 -17.11
CA ASP A 89 -1.19 4.39 -16.02
C ASP A 89 -0.67 5.48 -15.07
N THR A 90 -1.34 6.63 -15.01
CA THR A 90 -0.90 7.81 -14.26
C THR A 90 -1.40 7.77 -12.82
N TYR A 91 -0.50 8.14 -11.91
CA TYR A 91 -0.77 8.30 -10.49
C TYR A 91 -0.36 9.70 -10.07
N TYR A 92 -1.09 10.27 -9.12
CA TYR A 92 -0.86 11.60 -8.59
C TYR A 92 -0.64 11.53 -7.08
N TYR A 93 0.20 12.43 -6.59
CA TYR A 93 0.41 12.67 -5.17
C TYR A 93 -0.61 13.68 -4.67
N ALA A 94 -1.39 13.31 -3.66
CA ALA A 94 -2.43 14.18 -3.09
C ALA A 94 -1.97 14.91 -1.80
N GLY A 95 -0.80 14.56 -1.27
CA GLY A 95 -0.30 15.05 0.01
C GLY A 95 -0.02 13.91 1.00
N GLU A 96 0.19 14.25 2.27
CA GLU A 96 0.41 13.29 3.35
C GLU A 96 -0.78 13.22 4.31
N TYR A 97 -1.06 12.03 4.82
CA TYR A 97 -2.16 11.77 5.74
C TYR A 97 -1.71 10.88 6.90
N HIS A 98 -1.65 11.46 8.10
CA HIS A 98 -1.03 10.86 9.28
C HIS A 98 -2.01 10.25 10.27
N GLU A 99 -3.31 10.46 10.09
CA GLU A 99 -4.31 9.81 10.93
C GLU A 99 -4.46 8.33 10.51
N ASP A 100 -4.95 7.55 11.46
CA ASP A 100 -5.15 6.12 11.28
C ASP A 100 -6.56 5.83 10.79
N LEU A 101 -6.68 4.92 9.82
CA LEU A 101 -7.96 4.49 9.28
C LEU A 101 -8.51 3.32 10.09
N GLU A 102 -9.68 3.54 10.69
CA GLU A 102 -10.37 2.57 11.54
C GLU A 102 -11.82 2.41 11.08
N PHE A 103 -12.31 1.18 11.09
CA PHE A 103 -13.64 0.81 10.59
C PHE A 103 -14.36 -0.05 11.61
N LEU A 104 -15.66 0.18 11.82
CA LEU A 104 -16.47 -0.65 12.69
C LEU A 104 -17.04 -1.85 11.93
N PHE A 105 -16.83 -3.06 12.43
CA PHE A 105 -17.39 -4.30 11.92
C PHE A 105 -17.81 -5.19 13.09
N GLU A 106 -19.10 -5.52 13.19
CA GLU A 106 -19.65 -6.40 14.24
C GLU A 106 -19.22 -6.03 15.68
N GLY A 107 -19.17 -4.73 15.98
CA GLY A 107 -18.75 -4.22 17.29
C GLY A 107 -17.24 -4.24 17.53
N ARG A 108 -16.43 -4.57 16.52
CA ARG A 108 -14.97 -4.57 16.56
C ARG A 108 -14.40 -3.49 15.64
N THR A 109 -13.24 -2.97 15.99
CA THR A 109 -12.47 -2.07 15.13
C THR A 109 -11.56 -2.85 14.21
N ILE A 110 -11.76 -2.70 12.91
CA ILE A 110 -10.90 -3.23 11.85
C ILE A 110 -9.97 -2.11 11.39
N SER A 111 -8.68 -2.40 11.30
CA SER A 111 -7.66 -1.44 10.88
C SER A 111 -6.46 -2.15 10.27
N SER A 112 -5.51 -1.37 9.74
CA SER A 112 -4.24 -1.86 9.19
C SER A 112 -3.20 -2.28 10.26
N ARG A 113 -3.58 -2.34 11.54
CA ARG A 113 -2.66 -2.75 12.62
C ARG A 113 -2.34 -4.25 12.53
N ALA A 114 -1.11 -4.60 12.87
CA ALA A 114 -0.67 -5.99 13.00
C ALA A 114 -1.18 -6.62 14.33
N VAL A 115 -2.49 -6.77 14.47
CA VAL A 115 -3.12 -7.43 15.62
C VAL A 115 -4.05 -8.56 15.16
N GLY A 116 -4.11 -9.64 15.93
CA GLY A 116 -5.04 -10.74 15.71
C GLY A 116 -6.46 -10.41 16.18
N ALA A 117 -7.42 -11.31 15.92
CA ALA A 117 -8.81 -11.18 16.36
C ALA A 117 -9.01 -11.03 17.88
N ASP A 118 -8.04 -11.46 18.68
CA ASP A 118 -8.00 -11.32 20.14
C ASP A 118 -7.40 -9.98 20.62
N GLY A 119 -6.96 -9.14 19.68
CA GLY A 119 -6.32 -7.86 19.94
C GLY A 119 -4.84 -7.94 20.31
N GLN A 120 -4.24 -9.13 20.30
CA GLN A 120 -2.80 -9.29 20.56
C GLN A 120 -1.98 -8.92 19.33
N ALA A 121 -0.77 -8.40 19.55
CA ALA A 121 0.16 -8.10 18.47
C ALA A 121 0.57 -9.39 17.75
N LEU A 122 0.58 -9.36 16.42
CA LEU A 122 1.03 -10.47 15.59
C LEU A 122 2.54 -10.64 15.69
N THR A 123 2.99 -11.89 15.56
CA THR A 123 4.40 -12.25 15.42
C THR A 123 4.69 -12.70 13.97
N PRO A 124 5.91 -12.49 13.46
CA PRO A 124 6.26 -12.94 12.12
C PRO A 124 5.96 -14.42 11.89
N GLY A 125 5.13 -14.72 10.88
CA GLY A 125 4.64 -16.08 10.57
C GLY A 125 3.16 -16.30 10.89
N ASP A 126 2.59 -15.49 11.78
CA ASP A 126 1.16 -15.52 12.10
C ASP A 126 0.31 -15.13 10.90
N THR A 127 -0.94 -15.59 10.90
CA THR A 127 -1.92 -15.20 9.89
C THR A 127 -2.19 -13.70 9.99
N TRP A 128 -2.18 -13.03 8.85
CA TRP A 128 -2.60 -11.64 8.75
C TRP A 128 -4.12 -11.61 8.54
N GLU A 129 -4.85 -11.35 9.62
CA GLU A 129 -6.32 -11.21 9.63
C GLU A 129 -6.75 -9.75 9.40
N GLY A 130 -5.79 -8.82 9.41
CA GLY A 130 -6.02 -7.40 9.17
C GLY A 130 -6.40 -7.11 7.73
N VAL A 131 -6.76 -5.85 7.48
CA VAL A 131 -7.05 -5.41 6.12
C VAL A 131 -5.80 -5.39 5.26
N HIS A 132 -5.96 -5.64 3.96
CA HIS A 132 -4.85 -5.77 3.01
C HIS A 132 -4.36 -4.50 2.27
N PRO A 133 -4.81 -3.25 2.55
CA PRO A 133 -4.19 -2.08 1.95
C PRO A 133 -2.67 -2.04 2.17
N GLY A 134 -1.93 -1.89 1.09
CA GLY A 134 -0.47 -1.80 1.14
C GLY A 134 0.15 -1.64 -0.24
N ILE A 135 1.38 -1.13 -0.25
CA ILE A 135 2.17 -0.95 -1.46
C ILE A 135 2.94 -2.25 -1.74
N PRO A 136 2.82 -2.83 -2.95
CA PRO A 136 3.50 -4.07 -3.27
C PRO A 136 5.00 -3.85 -3.52
N TYR A 137 5.80 -4.76 -2.98
CA TYR A 137 7.22 -4.93 -3.25
C TYR A 137 7.50 -6.40 -3.63
N VAL A 138 8.68 -6.67 -4.17
CA VAL A 138 9.08 -8.00 -4.62
C VAL A 138 10.32 -8.44 -3.86
N LEU A 139 10.20 -9.53 -3.09
CA LEU A 139 11.37 -10.27 -2.61
C LEU A 139 11.98 -11.00 -3.81
N LYS A 140 13.25 -10.76 -4.12
CA LYS A 140 13.93 -11.46 -5.22
C LYS A 140 14.14 -12.94 -4.84
N ALA A 141 14.12 -13.81 -5.85
CA ALA A 141 14.35 -15.25 -5.66
C ALA A 141 15.67 -15.49 -4.90
N GLY A 142 15.66 -16.44 -3.94
CA GLY A 142 16.75 -16.67 -3.00
C GLY A 142 16.79 -15.70 -1.80
N GLY A 143 15.93 -14.67 -1.81
CA GLY A 143 15.77 -13.67 -0.75
C GLY A 143 17.05 -12.90 -0.46
N LYS A 144 17.68 -12.39 -1.52
CA LYS A 144 18.94 -11.62 -1.44
C LYS A 144 18.77 -10.12 -1.64
N ASP A 145 17.59 -9.69 -2.09
CA ASP A 145 17.30 -8.29 -2.34
C ASP A 145 15.78 -8.07 -2.42
N ILE A 146 15.38 -6.81 -2.40
CA ILE A 146 13.99 -6.35 -2.51
C ILE A 146 13.91 -5.40 -3.71
N SER A 147 12.82 -5.45 -4.47
CA SER A 147 12.62 -4.56 -5.60
C SER A 147 11.20 -4.07 -5.77
N PHE A 148 11.07 -2.97 -6.51
CA PHE A 148 9.82 -2.60 -7.18
C PHE A 148 10.14 -2.08 -8.59
N LYS A 149 9.10 -1.88 -9.41
CA LYS A 149 9.24 -1.29 -10.74
C LYS A 149 8.55 0.07 -10.77
N ARG A 150 9.20 1.06 -11.35
CA ARG A 150 8.61 2.38 -11.59
C ARG A 150 8.62 2.77 -13.06
N PRO A 151 7.63 3.55 -13.52
CA PRO A 151 7.66 4.11 -14.86
C PRO A 151 8.77 5.16 -14.98
N ILE A 152 9.50 5.15 -16.09
CA ILE A 152 10.46 6.22 -16.45
C ILE A 152 9.87 7.10 -17.56
N ARG A 153 9.23 6.47 -18.54
CA ARG A 153 8.56 7.09 -19.69
C ARG A 153 7.52 6.10 -20.25
N PRO A 154 6.68 6.49 -21.22
CA PRO A 154 5.68 5.59 -21.80
C PRO A 154 6.30 4.25 -22.23
N ASN A 155 5.68 3.14 -21.82
CA ASN A 155 6.10 1.76 -22.10
C ASN A 155 7.50 1.35 -21.58
N VAL A 156 8.14 2.16 -20.72
CA VAL A 156 9.46 1.85 -20.14
C VAL A 156 9.41 1.93 -18.62
N THR A 157 9.73 0.80 -17.98
CA THR A 157 9.85 0.70 -16.53
C THR A 157 11.28 0.39 -16.13
N ARG A 158 11.71 0.93 -14.98
CA ARG A 158 12.98 0.57 -14.34
C ARG A 158 12.72 -0.23 -13.07
N GLU A 159 13.51 -1.27 -12.85
CA GLU A 159 13.55 -1.99 -11.58
C GLU A 159 14.49 -1.27 -10.61
N GLU A 160 13.96 -0.94 -9.44
CA GLU A 160 14.68 -0.33 -8.34
C GLU A 160 14.99 -1.40 -7.29
N LEU A 161 16.26 -1.79 -7.19
CA LEU A 161 16.75 -2.74 -6.19
C LEU A 161 17.09 -1.99 -4.92
N LEU A 162 16.71 -2.52 -3.76
CA LEU A 162 17.01 -1.90 -2.46
C LEU A 162 18.51 -1.72 -2.27
N SER A 163 19.31 -2.72 -2.67
CA SER A 163 20.79 -2.67 -2.67
C SER A 163 21.44 -1.51 -3.45
N LYS A 164 20.67 -0.76 -4.26
CA LYS A 164 21.16 0.48 -4.90
C LYS A 164 21.00 1.73 -4.04
N TYR A 165 20.17 1.66 -3.01
CA TYR A 165 19.85 2.77 -2.09
C TYR A 165 20.48 2.60 -0.70
N THR A 166 21.04 1.43 -0.45
CA THR A 166 21.71 1.02 0.79
C THR A 166 22.88 0.10 0.43
N SER A 167 23.58 -0.50 1.40
CA SER A 167 24.60 -1.49 1.08
C SER A 167 23.99 -2.84 0.65
N PRO A 168 24.67 -3.63 -0.19
CA PRO A 168 24.22 -4.98 -0.53
C PRO A 168 24.05 -5.90 0.69
N VAL A 169 24.81 -5.68 1.77
CA VAL A 169 24.73 -6.46 3.01
C VAL A 169 23.43 -6.13 3.74
N GLU A 170 23.17 -4.84 3.99
CA GLU A 170 21.95 -4.37 4.65
C GLU A 170 20.68 -4.79 3.89
N ALA A 171 20.68 -4.66 2.56
CA ALA A 171 19.57 -5.11 1.73
C ALA A 171 19.35 -6.63 1.85
N ALA A 172 20.43 -7.43 1.88
CA ALA A 172 20.34 -8.87 2.03
C ALA A 172 19.87 -9.29 3.43
N GLU A 173 20.27 -8.58 4.49
CA GLU A 173 19.80 -8.82 5.85
C GLU A 173 18.29 -8.58 5.98
N LEU A 174 17.79 -7.44 5.47
CA LEU A 174 16.36 -7.16 5.45
C LEU A 174 15.60 -8.20 4.61
N ALA A 175 16.10 -8.53 3.41
CA ALA A 175 15.53 -9.56 2.56
C ALA A 175 15.51 -10.94 3.25
N ALA A 176 16.51 -11.27 4.05
CA ALA A 176 16.58 -12.51 4.81
C ALA A 176 15.51 -12.59 5.91
N ARG A 177 15.14 -11.48 6.55
CA ARG A 177 14.01 -11.42 7.50
C ARG A 177 12.68 -11.73 6.82
N ILE A 178 12.45 -11.17 5.63
CA ILE A 178 11.25 -11.47 4.86
C ILE A 178 11.26 -12.95 4.42
N ARG A 179 12.43 -13.43 3.96
CA ARG A 179 12.65 -14.81 3.53
C ARG A 179 12.40 -15.83 4.65
N SER A 180 12.74 -15.51 5.91
CA SER A 180 12.54 -16.46 7.02
C SER A 180 11.06 -16.78 7.27
N VAL A 181 10.15 -15.90 6.84
CA VAL A 181 8.71 -16.13 6.89
C VAL A 181 8.18 -16.65 5.56
N LYS A 182 8.57 -16.01 4.44
CA LYS A 182 7.97 -16.25 3.12
C LYS A 182 8.60 -17.43 2.36
N GLY A 183 9.78 -17.87 2.76
CA GLY A 183 10.56 -18.90 2.05
C GLY A 183 11.40 -18.34 0.89
N PHE A 184 12.03 -19.24 0.15
CA PHE A 184 13.10 -18.92 -0.83
C PHE A 184 12.60 -18.54 -2.23
N GLU A 185 11.33 -18.81 -2.54
CA GLU A 185 10.75 -18.59 -3.88
C GLU A 185 10.71 -17.10 -4.26
N GLY A 186 10.79 -16.20 -3.28
CA GLY A 186 10.63 -14.76 -3.49
C GLY A 186 9.16 -14.41 -3.77
N GLY A 187 8.94 -13.36 -4.55
CA GLY A 187 7.62 -12.90 -4.96
C GLY A 187 7.10 -11.74 -4.12
N ARG A 188 5.80 -11.43 -4.30
CA ARG A 188 5.21 -10.21 -3.74
C ARG A 188 5.08 -10.26 -2.22
N PHE A 189 5.29 -9.12 -1.59
CA PHE A 189 4.84 -8.77 -0.25
C PHE A 189 4.37 -7.32 -0.28
N TYR A 190 3.72 -6.87 0.79
CA TYR A 190 3.09 -5.57 0.89
C TYR A 190 3.59 -4.86 2.12
N VAL A 191 3.69 -3.54 2.04
CA VAL A 191 3.97 -2.66 3.18
C VAL A 191 2.83 -1.66 3.30
N ASN A 192 2.18 -1.60 4.45
CA ASN A 192 1.09 -0.64 4.66
C ASN A 192 1.59 0.70 5.23
N GLU A 193 0.66 1.64 5.43
CA GLU A 193 0.94 2.99 5.93
C GLU A 193 1.50 3.04 7.34
N ARG A 194 1.37 1.94 8.10
CA ARG A 194 1.97 1.76 9.43
C ARG A 194 3.33 1.08 9.40
N ARG A 195 3.85 0.78 8.20
CA ARG A 195 5.11 0.07 7.98
C ARG A 195 5.08 -1.41 8.41
N HIS A 196 3.90 -1.99 8.57
CA HIS A 196 3.75 -3.43 8.73
C HIS A 196 3.94 -4.12 7.38
N MET A 197 4.71 -5.20 7.37
CA MET A 197 4.91 -6.05 6.20
C MET A 197 4.05 -7.30 6.28
N PHE A 198 3.38 -7.64 5.19
CA PHE A 198 2.59 -8.87 5.09
C PHE A 198 2.71 -9.45 3.68
N ALA A 199 2.57 -10.77 3.56
CA ALA A 199 2.81 -11.44 2.29
C ALA A 199 1.78 -12.54 2.00
N PRO A 200 1.35 -12.69 0.73
CA PRO A 200 0.58 -13.84 0.32
C PRO A 200 1.46 -15.09 0.32
N LEU A 201 0.92 -16.18 0.87
CA LEU A 201 1.45 -17.53 0.85
C LEU A 201 0.36 -18.52 0.43
N ASN A 202 0.72 -19.44 -0.46
CA ASN A 202 -0.13 -20.59 -0.77
C ASN A 202 0.05 -21.62 0.35
N ARG A 203 -1.01 -21.89 1.12
CA ARG A 203 -1.07 -22.96 2.11
C ARG A 203 -2.15 -23.97 1.71
N GLU A 204 -2.22 -25.10 2.41
CA GLU A 204 -3.36 -26.01 2.28
C GLU A 204 -4.65 -25.24 2.58
N GLY A 205 -5.56 -25.18 1.60
CA GLY A 205 -6.79 -24.38 1.69
C GLY A 205 -6.79 -23.08 0.88
N GLY A 206 -5.66 -22.65 0.29
CA GLY A 206 -5.60 -21.54 -0.66
C GLY A 206 -4.60 -20.44 -0.31
N LEU A 207 -4.87 -19.24 -0.82
CA LEU A 207 -4.03 -18.06 -0.64
C LEU A 207 -4.33 -17.40 0.71
N ASN A 208 -3.39 -17.44 1.64
CA ASN A 208 -3.48 -16.76 2.93
C ASN A 208 -2.42 -15.67 3.03
N TYR A 209 -2.72 -14.58 3.73
CA TYR A 209 -1.71 -13.58 4.06
C TYR A 209 -1.09 -13.90 5.42
N VAL A 210 0.22 -13.67 5.53
CA VAL A 210 0.95 -13.81 6.79
C VAL A 210 1.63 -12.51 7.15
N TYR A 211 1.73 -12.24 8.44
CA TYR A 211 2.52 -11.14 8.95
C TYR A 211 4.00 -11.46 8.81
N VAL A 212 4.76 -10.55 8.22
CA VAL A 212 6.20 -10.70 8.00
C VAL A 212 7.03 -9.99 9.07
N GLY A 213 6.46 -8.97 9.70
CA GLY A 213 7.15 -8.12 10.67
C GLY A 213 7.09 -6.64 10.28
N ASP A 214 7.75 -5.82 11.08
CA ASP A 214 7.78 -4.38 10.89
C ASP A 214 8.99 -3.91 10.10
N LEU A 215 8.79 -2.81 9.37
CA LEU A 215 9.87 -1.98 8.88
C LEU A 215 10.14 -0.85 9.88
N GLY A 216 11.20 -1.01 10.67
CA GLY A 216 11.61 -0.09 11.71
C GLY A 216 12.21 1.22 11.19
N PRO A 217 12.38 2.23 12.07
CA PRO A 217 13.00 3.51 11.72
C PRO A 217 14.43 3.41 11.20
N SER A 218 15.20 2.44 11.71
CA SER A 218 16.60 2.21 11.33
C SER A 218 16.78 1.21 10.19
N ASP A 219 15.69 0.62 9.70
CA ASP A 219 15.81 -0.37 8.64
C ASP A 219 16.26 0.27 7.32
N PRO A 220 17.15 -0.40 6.57
CA PRO A 220 17.55 0.05 5.26
C PRO A 220 16.34 -0.01 4.33
N TRP A 221 15.81 1.14 3.94
CA TRP A 221 14.65 1.22 3.06
C TRP A 221 14.86 2.22 1.94
N TYR A 222 13.94 2.22 0.98
CA TYR A 222 13.94 3.21 -0.08
C TYR A 222 13.88 4.63 0.51
N PRO A 223 14.26 5.67 -0.23
CA PRO A 223 13.99 7.04 0.18
C PRO A 223 12.50 7.37 -0.01
N LYS A 224 11.98 8.26 0.84
CA LYS A 224 10.69 8.90 0.61
C LYS A 224 10.76 9.66 -0.72
N TRP A 225 9.78 9.41 -1.60
CA TRP A 225 9.68 10.16 -2.85
C TRP A 225 9.37 11.62 -2.57
N GLN A 226 10.04 12.53 -3.28
CA GLN A 226 9.79 13.96 -3.23
C GLN A 226 9.29 14.42 -4.60
N PRO A 227 8.30 15.32 -4.65
CA PRO A 227 7.94 15.97 -5.90
C PRO A 227 9.13 16.79 -6.42
N ALA A 228 9.42 16.67 -7.72
CA ALA A 228 10.41 17.54 -8.36
C ALA A 228 9.94 19.00 -8.22
N SER A 229 10.87 19.91 -7.93
CA SER A 229 10.58 21.34 -7.98
C SER A 229 10.12 21.70 -9.40
N GLU A 230 9.25 22.71 -9.53
CA GLU A 230 8.62 23.10 -10.79
C GLU A 230 9.62 23.35 -11.95
N ALA A 231 10.90 23.60 -11.65
CA ALA A 231 11.97 23.85 -12.62
C ALA A 231 12.42 22.63 -13.46
N GLU A 232 12.16 21.39 -13.02
CA GLU A 232 12.67 20.18 -13.71
C GLU A 232 11.62 19.47 -14.58
N GLN A 233 10.37 19.96 -14.60
CA GLN A 233 9.27 19.29 -15.31
C GLN A 233 9.11 19.72 -16.77
N GLU A 234 9.84 20.75 -17.22
CA GLU A 234 9.81 21.27 -18.60
C GLU A 234 11.09 20.98 -19.42
N SER A 235 11.99 20.12 -18.92
CA SER A 235 13.27 19.77 -19.59
C SER A 235 13.21 18.46 -20.37
#